data_AF-A0A9E3N976-F1
#
_entry.id   AF-A0A9E3N976-F1
#
_cell.length_a   1.000
_cell.length_b   1.000
_cell.length_c   1.000
_cell.angle_alpha   90.00
_cell.angle_beta   90.00
_cell.angle_gamma   90.00
#
_symmetry.space_group_name_H-M   'P 1'
#
loop_
_entity.id
_entity.type
_entity.pdbx_description
1 polymer ?
#
loop_
_entity_poly.entity_id
_entity_poly.type
_entity_poly.pdbx_seq_one_letter_code
_entity_poly.pdbx_strand_id
1 'polypeptide(L)'
;MQLSSSFCRTQQAFHQQRADLSALENVKQVAGKAAIAWGLEAQVAESREARRERARIAAETAGGTDSFDDEDSPMFRDDPDA
;
A
#
# COMPACT_ATOMS: atom_id res chain seq x y z
N MET A 1 -6.80 -11.33 4.75
CA MET A 1 -5.60 -11.34 5.61
C MET A 1 -4.70 -10.20 5.13
N GLN A 2 -4.15 -9.34 6.01
CA GLN A 2 -3.20 -8.30 5.58
C GLN A 2 -1.78 -8.74 5.92
N LEU A 3 -1.12 -9.42 4.97
CA LEU A 3 0.26 -9.88 5.10
C LEU A 3 1.23 -8.85 4.52
N SER A 4 2.42 -8.71 5.11
CA SER A 4 3.43 -7.78 4.60
C SER A 4 4.04 -8.28 3.29
N SER A 5 4.55 -7.35 2.47
CA SER A 5 5.31 -7.67 1.26
C SER A 5 6.49 -8.60 1.58
N SER A 6 7.23 -8.30 2.63
CA SER A 6 8.37 -9.09 3.11
C SER A 6 8.01 -10.54 3.42
N PHE A 7 6.90 -10.76 4.14
CA PHE A 7 6.44 -12.11 4.48
C PHE A 7 6.09 -12.91 3.23
N CYS A 8 5.36 -12.31 2.28
CA CYS A 8 5.01 -12.96 1.03
C CYS A 8 6.25 -13.30 0.19
N ARG A 9 7.27 -12.43 0.17
CA ARG A 9 8.56 -12.71 -0.50
C ARG A 9 9.34 -13.84 0.16
N THR A 10 9.36 -13.91 1.50
CA THR A 10 9.98 -15.03 2.22
C THR A 10 9.29 -16.35 1.88
N GLN A 11 7.96 -16.37 1.85
CA GLN A 11 7.19 -17.57 1.48
C GLN A 11 7.42 -17.97 0.02
N GLN A 12 7.46 -17.00 -0.90
CA GLN A 12 7.83 -17.26 -2.29
C GLN A 12 9.18 -17.97 -2.38
N ALA A 13 10.22 -17.42 -1.73
CA ALA A 13 11.57 -18.00 -1.76
C ALA A 13 11.62 -19.40 -1.15
N PHE A 14 10.93 -19.63 -0.02
CA PHE A 14 10.83 -20.94 0.60
C PHE A 14 10.22 -21.98 -0.34
N HIS A 15 9.10 -21.64 -0.99
CA HIS A 15 8.42 -22.55 -1.90
C HIS A 15 9.20 -22.77 -3.20
N GLN A 16 9.92 -21.75 -3.70
CA GLN A 16 10.83 -21.87 -4.82
C GLN A 16 11.95 -22.88 -4.50
N GLN A 17 12.64 -22.69 -3.37
CA GLN A 17 13.71 -23.58 -2.93
C GLN A 17 13.20 -25.01 -2.71
N ARG A 18 11.99 -25.16 -2.16
CA ARG A 18 11.37 -26.47 -1.95
C ARG A 18 11.05 -27.17 -3.29
N ALA A 19 10.65 -26.42 -4.32
CA ALA A 19 10.45 -26.98 -5.65
C ALA A 19 11.78 -27.46 -6.25
N ASP A 20 12.84 -26.65 -6.11
CA ASP A 20 14.15 -26.95 -6.69
C ASP A 20 14.82 -28.17 -6.04
N LEU A 21 14.68 -28.31 -4.71
CA LEU A 21 15.31 -29.40 -3.95
C LEU A 21 14.52 -30.71 -3.94
N SER A 22 13.25 -30.70 -4.34
CA SER A 22 12.42 -31.91 -4.31
C SER A 22 12.82 -32.89 -5.41
N ALA A 23 12.93 -34.18 -5.10
CA ALA A 23 13.05 -35.24 -6.11
C ALA A 23 11.68 -35.70 -6.66
N LEU A 24 10.60 -35.43 -5.93
CA LEU A 24 9.25 -35.84 -6.28
C LEU A 24 8.55 -34.76 -7.12
N GLU A 25 8.11 -35.15 -8.31
CA GLU A 25 7.51 -34.23 -9.30
C GLU A 25 6.22 -33.57 -8.79
N ASN A 26 5.37 -34.30 -8.08
CA ASN A 26 4.16 -33.74 -7.49
C ASN A 26 4.47 -32.61 -6.49
N VAL A 27 5.52 -32.78 -5.68
CA VAL A 27 5.97 -31.75 -4.72
C VAL A 27 6.54 -30.55 -5.46
N LYS A 28 7.30 -30.75 -6.55
CA LYS A 28 7.79 -29.64 -7.39
C LYS A 28 6.64 -28.80 -7.92
N GLN A 29 5.63 -29.44 -8.48
CA GLN A 29 4.48 -28.74 -9.07
C GLN A 29 3.69 -27.96 -8.02
N VAL A 30 3.41 -28.55 -6.85
CA VAL A 30 2.68 -27.87 -5.79
C VAL A 30 3.50 -26.71 -5.23
N ALA A 31 4.78 -26.93 -4.94
CA ALA A 31 5.67 -25.89 -4.41
C ALA A 31 5.88 -24.75 -5.43
N GLY A 32 6.04 -25.05 -6.72
CA GLY A 32 6.14 -24.04 -7.77
C GLY A 32 4.87 -23.18 -7.89
N LYS A 33 3.69 -23.81 -7.86
CA LYS A 33 2.40 -23.07 -7.85
C LYS A 33 2.27 -22.19 -6.60
N ALA A 34 2.67 -22.69 -5.44
CA ALA A 34 2.66 -21.92 -4.21
C ALA A 34 3.62 -20.73 -4.30
N ALA A 35 4.84 -20.91 -4.84
CA ALA A 35 5.80 -19.82 -5.05
C ALA A 35 5.23 -18.71 -5.94
N ILE A 36 4.56 -19.08 -7.03
CA ILE A 36 3.89 -18.12 -7.92
C ILE A 36 2.79 -17.36 -7.17
N ALA A 37 1.92 -18.06 -6.44
CA ALA A 37 0.84 -17.44 -5.68
C ALA A 37 1.37 -16.45 -4.64
N TRP A 38 2.42 -16.82 -3.91
CA TRP A 38 3.10 -15.93 -2.96
C TRP A 38 3.75 -14.73 -3.64
N GLY A 39 4.31 -14.91 -4.84
CA GLY A 39 4.87 -13.81 -5.63
C GLY A 39 3.81 -12.79 -6.07
N LEU A 40 2.60 -13.24 -6.41
CA LEU A 40 1.47 -12.36 -6.72
C LEU A 40 1.00 -11.60 -5.48
N GLU A 41 0.85 -12.29 -4.35
CA GLU A 41 0.45 -11.65 -3.08
C GLU A 41 1.48 -10.63 -2.60
N ALA A 42 2.78 -10.89 -2.84
CA ALA A 42 3.85 -9.93 -2.56
C ALA A 42 3.67 -8.64 -3.36
N GLN A 43 3.38 -8.71 -4.66
CA GLN A 43 3.15 -7.52 -5.49
C GLN A 43 1.93 -6.71 -5.01
N VAL A 44 0.86 -7.39 -4.61
CA VAL A 44 -0.33 -6.73 -4.05
C VAL A 44 0.02 -6.04 -2.73
N ALA A 45 0.79 -6.70 -1.87
CA ALA A 45 1.23 -6.16 -0.60
C ALA A 45 2.17 -4.95 -0.79
N GLU A 46 3.13 -5.03 -1.71
CA GLU A 46 4.03 -3.93 -2.09
C GLU A 46 3.23 -2.71 -2.58
N SER A 47 2.26 -2.94 -3.47
CA SER A 47 1.40 -1.86 -4.00
C SER A 47 0.59 -1.17 -2.91
N ARG A 48 0.07 -1.96 -1.96
CA ARG A 48 -0.69 -1.45 -0.82
C ARG A 48 0.19 -0.66 0.14
N GLU A 49 1.38 -1.16 0.46
CA GLU A 49 2.34 -0.50 1.33
C GLU A 49 2.85 0.80 0.71
N ALA A 50 3.20 0.79 -0.58
CA ALA A 50 3.57 2.00 -1.32
C ALA A 50 2.44 3.04 -1.32
N ARG A 51 1.19 2.62 -1.45
CA ARG A 51 0.03 3.53 -1.36
C ARG A 51 -0.09 4.15 0.04
N ARG A 52 0.11 3.36 1.10
CA ARG A 52 0.07 3.85 2.49
C ARG A 52 1.19 4.85 2.75
N GLU A 53 2.40 4.55 2.28
CA GLU A 53 3.54 5.44 2.42
C GLU A 53 3.30 6.78 1.71
N ARG A 54 2.81 6.74 0.46
CA ARG A 54 2.43 7.96 -0.28
C ARG A 54 1.36 8.78 0.45
N ALA A 55 0.35 8.11 1.01
CA ALA A 55 -0.69 8.78 1.79
C ALA A 55 -0.13 9.42 3.07
N ARG A 56 0.82 8.76 3.74
CA ARG A 56 1.51 9.31 4.92
C ARG A 56 2.31 10.56 4.55
N ILE A 57 3.13 10.50 3.51
CA ILE A 57 3.92 11.65 3.04
C ILE A 57 2.99 12.81 2.65
N ALA A 58 1.90 12.54 1.93
CA ALA A 58 0.94 13.57 1.55
C ALA A 58 0.30 14.25 2.77
N ALA A 59 -0.08 13.48 3.80
CA ALA A 59 -0.62 14.02 5.05
C ALA A 59 0.42 14.84 5.82
N GLU A 60 1.67 14.38 5.89
CA GLU A 60 2.77 15.13 6.52
C GLU A 60 3.04 16.46 5.79
N THR A 61 2.96 16.48 4.45
CA THR A 61 3.12 17.72 3.67
C THR A 61 1.92 18.67 3.75
N ALA A 62 0.70 18.15 3.90
CA ALA A 62 -0.52 18.95 3.97
C ALA A 62 -0.75 19.58 5.36
N GLY A 63 -0.19 19.00 6.42
CA GLY A 63 -0.24 19.57 7.78
C GLY A 63 0.62 20.83 7.99
N GLY A 64 1.29 21.33 6.94
CA GLY A 64 2.13 22.54 6.98
C GLY A 64 1.46 23.84 6.57
N THR A 65 0.16 23.84 6.25
CA THR A 65 -0.60 25.05 5.87
C THR A 65 -1.93 25.11 6.59
N ASP A 66 -1.90 25.29 7.92
CA ASP A 66 -3.07 25.71 8.71
C ASP A 66 -2.76 27.01 9.44
N SER A 67 -2.50 28.04 8.64
CA SER A 67 -2.62 29.44 9.02
C SER A 67 -2.79 30.23 7.72
N PHE A 68 -3.92 29.98 7.06
CA PHE A 68 -4.47 30.93 6.10
C PHE A 68 -5.51 31.71 6.89
N ASP A 69 -5.13 32.92 7.31
CA ASP A 69 -5.96 33.86 8.07
C ASP A 69 -7.37 33.96 7.47
N ASP A 70 -8.35 33.56 8.26
CA ASP A 70 -9.79 33.70 8.01
C ASP A 70 -10.24 35.11 8.41
N GLU A 71 -9.63 36.14 7.82
CA GLU A 71 -9.97 37.54 8.08
C GLU A 71 -9.96 38.34 6.78
N ASP A 72 -10.95 38.07 5.93
CA ASP A 72 -11.55 39.13 5.11
C ASP A 72 -12.90 38.62 4.56
N SER A 73 -13.88 38.50 5.46
CA SER A 73 -15.29 38.58 5.06
C SER A 73 -15.59 40.05 4.71
N PRO A 74 -15.84 40.41 3.44
CA PRO A 74 -16.34 41.74 3.16
C PRO A 74 -17.77 41.82 3.71
N MET A 75 -17.97 42.69 4.69
CA MET A 75 -19.29 43.11 5.16
C MET A 75 -20.11 43.65 3.97
N PHE A 76 -20.85 42.77 3.31
CA PHE A 76 -21.90 43.17 2.39
C PHE A 76 -23.15 43.48 3.22
N ARG A 77 -23.18 44.69 3.79
CA ARG A 77 -24.43 45.32 4.22
C ARG A 77 -25.13 45.82 2.97
N ASP A 78 -25.99 44.98 2.41
CA ASP A 78 -27.12 45.49 1.64
C ASP A 78 -28.14 46.01 2.67
N ASP A 79 -28.19 47.33 2.83
CA ASP A 79 -29.31 48.04 3.47
C ASP A 79 -30.18 48.59 2.32
N PRO A 80 -31.28 47.92 1.92
CA PRO A 80 -32.24 48.53 1.03
C PRO A 80 -33.41 49.08 1.85
N ASP A 81 -33.25 50.29 2.39
CA ASP A 81 -34.36 51.24 2.64
C ASP A 81 -33.80 52.59 3.12
N ALA A 82 -33.59 53.52 2.18
CA ALA A 82 -33.45 54.95 2.43
C ALA A 82 -34.02 55.76 1.25
#